data_AF-A0A401FNW8-F1
#
_entry.id   AF-A0A401FNW8-F1
#
_cell.length_a   1.000
_cell.length_b   1.000
_cell.length_c   1.000
_cell.angle_alpha   90.00
_cell.angle_beta   90.00
_cell.angle_gamma   90.00
#
_symmetry.space_group_name_H-M   'P 1'
#
loop_
_entity.id
_entity.type
_entity.pdbx_description
1 polymer ?
#
loop_
_entity_poly.entity_id
_entity_poly.type
_entity_poly.pdbx_seq_one_letter_code
_entity_poly.pdbx_strand_id
1 'polypeptide(L)'
;MHRYFLTYFLGASPIAEKGFFKQTPPELIHPVRSIRNSHLGYVNRPQDDVNVTVYSSLKHYVKMISNGITKKHLYSPSEFYGPVRLRGQESYLDYPSQGIEYLEFRVFDINPFEPNGISSETLIFLKTYLLSLFVNTVEPQNMRSALKKSFDDNDRVALESPDKKSCMEAEMRKLVTDLNKTVTMLDASDQVFQVIQRISRMIDHPELTPSGRLSQLMVNNSLQKFGSQQALKFKQTRANQPTVLPALADYSNGVQQLIKLLIEIGVKYKLISKNKLQVSFENHKYEIDLSSVTEANFENQTRTMFPQLF
;
A
#
# COMPACT_ATOMS: atom_id res chain seq x y z
N MET A 1 14.40 5.07 7.17
CA MET A 1 14.95 4.59 8.46
C MET A 1 14.25 3.33 8.98
N HIS A 2 12.94 3.34 9.20
CA HIS A 2 12.26 2.22 9.87
C HIS A 2 11.37 1.38 8.95
N ARG A 3 11.74 1.23 7.67
CA ARG A 3 10.93 0.48 6.68
C ARG A 3 10.78 -0.99 7.06
N TYR A 4 11.81 -1.59 7.64
CA TYR A 4 11.83 -2.99 8.09
C TYR A 4 10.66 -3.32 9.02
N PHE A 5 10.16 -2.34 9.79
CA PHE A 5 9.01 -2.50 10.68
C PHE A 5 7.75 -2.86 9.88
N LEU A 6 7.48 -2.14 8.78
CA LEU A 6 6.35 -2.42 7.91
C LEU A 6 6.56 -3.73 7.14
N THR A 7 7.77 -3.98 6.64
CA THR A 7 8.12 -5.22 5.94
C THR A 7 7.92 -6.46 6.82
N TYR A 8 8.28 -6.38 8.11
CA TYR A 8 8.10 -7.47 9.06
C TYR A 8 6.61 -7.80 9.28
N PHE A 9 5.78 -6.80 9.60
CA PHE A 9 4.37 -7.04 9.94
C PHE A 9 3.47 -7.24 8.73
N LEU A 10 3.83 -6.71 7.56
CA LEU A 10 2.96 -6.67 6.39
C LEU A 10 3.52 -7.45 5.19
N GLY A 11 4.71 -8.03 5.31
CA GLY A 11 5.30 -8.88 4.27
C GLY A 11 4.43 -10.11 4.00
N ALA A 12 4.08 -10.32 2.73
CA ALA A 12 3.14 -11.34 2.28
C ALA A 12 3.54 -11.96 0.92
N SER A 13 4.83 -11.92 0.57
CA SER A 13 5.37 -12.49 -0.67
C SER A 13 6.52 -13.46 -0.37
N PRO A 14 6.25 -14.61 0.28
CA PRO A 14 7.30 -15.44 0.84
C PRO A 14 8.04 -16.35 -0.16
N ILE A 15 7.42 -16.60 -1.31
CA ILE A 15 7.99 -17.43 -2.39
C ILE A 15 7.67 -16.80 -3.74
N ALA A 16 8.42 -17.21 -4.76
CA ALA A 16 8.07 -16.98 -6.16
C ALA A 16 7.74 -18.32 -6.81
N GLU A 17 6.67 -18.38 -7.59
CA GLU A 17 6.27 -19.60 -8.30
C GLU A 17 7.33 -20.01 -9.34
N LYS A 18 7.34 -21.30 -9.68
CA LYS A 18 8.27 -21.87 -10.66
C LYS A 18 8.22 -21.08 -11.97
N GLY A 19 9.39 -20.67 -12.45
CA GLY A 19 9.55 -19.91 -13.70
C GLY A 19 9.58 -18.39 -13.53
N PHE A 20 9.35 -17.86 -12.32
CA PHE A 20 9.49 -16.42 -12.06
C PHE A 20 10.95 -15.95 -12.21
N PHE A 21 11.89 -16.64 -11.57
CA PHE A 21 13.33 -16.41 -11.76
C PHE A 21 13.89 -17.42 -12.76
N LYS A 22 14.83 -16.98 -13.61
CA LYS A 22 15.59 -17.87 -14.52
C LYS A 22 16.35 -18.94 -13.74
N GLN A 23 16.95 -18.53 -12.63
CA GLN A 23 17.60 -19.38 -11.64
C GLN A 23 17.17 -18.90 -10.26
N THR A 24 16.77 -19.82 -9.39
CA THR A 24 16.33 -19.47 -8.04
C THR A 24 17.51 -18.86 -7.27
N PRO A 25 17.38 -17.63 -6.75
CA PRO A 25 18.40 -17.02 -5.90
C PRO A 25 18.69 -17.90 -4.67
N PRO A 26 19.94 -17.98 -4.18
CA PRO A 26 20.29 -18.76 -3.00
C PRO A 26 19.47 -18.40 -1.75
N GLU A 27 19.09 -17.14 -1.61
CA GLU A 27 18.27 -16.62 -0.51
C GLU A 27 16.84 -17.18 -0.54
N LEU A 28 16.38 -17.66 -1.70
CA LEU A 28 15.03 -18.17 -1.93
C LEU A 28 14.95 -19.70 -2.00
N ILE A 29 15.97 -20.40 -1.50
CA ILE A 29 15.93 -21.85 -1.27
C ILE A 29 14.87 -22.18 -0.19
N HIS A 30 14.64 -21.25 0.73
CA HIS A 30 13.59 -21.31 1.72
C HIS A 30 12.65 -20.11 1.58
N PRO A 31 11.40 -20.21 2.09
CA PRO A 31 10.48 -19.09 2.14
C PRO A 31 11.07 -17.94 2.96
N VAL A 32 10.81 -16.71 2.52
CA VAL A 32 11.25 -15.47 3.17
C VAL A 32 10.04 -14.61 3.60
N ARG A 33 10.21 -13.48 4.28
CA ARG A 33 9.06 -12.62 4.65
C ARG A 33 8.44 -11.90 3.45
N SER A 34 9.28 -11.30 2.61
CA SER A 34 8.80 -10.48 1.49
C SER A 34 9.87 -10.34 0.40
N ILE A 35 9.79 -11.17 -0.63
CA ILE A 35 10.63 -11.03 -1.83
C ILE A 35 10.44 -9.63 -2.43
N ARG A 36 9.20 -9.14 -2.46
CA ARG A 36 8.83 -7.85 -3.06
C ARG A 36 9.57 -6.67 -2.42
N ASN A 37 9.79 -6.70 -1.10
CA ASN A 37 10.48 -5.65 -0.36
C ASN A 37 11.99 -5.89 -0.17
N SER A 38 12.53 -6.97 -0.74
CA SER A 38 13.97 -7.24 -0.80
C SER A 38 14.60 -6.65 -2.08
N HIS A 39 15.92 -6.77 -2.20
CA HIS A 39 16.69 -6.45 -3.39
C HIS A 39 16.35 -7.35 -4.60
N LEU A 40 15.66 -8.48 -4.39
CA LEU A 40 15.17 -9.37 -5.45
C LEU A 40 13.81 -8.92 -6.02
N GLY A 41 13.17 -7.93 -5.40
CA GLY A 41 11.87 -7.38 -5.78
C GLY A 41 11.96 -6.13 -6.66
N TYR A 42 11.14 -5.12 -6.32
CA TYR A 42 11.10 -3.85 -7.04
C TYR A 42 12.16 -2.89 -6.50
N VAL A 43 13.38 -3.00 -7.03
CA VAL A 43 14.48 -2.08 -6.72
C VAL A 43 15.16 -1.60 -7.99
N ASN A 44 15.67 -0.36 -7.96
CA ASN A 44 16.59 0.11 -8.98
C ASN A 44 17.89 -0.68 -8.94
N ARG A 45 18.46 -0.95 -10.11
CA ARG A 45 19.73 -1.68 -10.26
C ARG A 45 20.91 -0.71 -10.07
N PRO A 46 22.12 -1.22 -9.77
CA PRO A 46 23.30 -0.36 -9.65
C PRO A 46 23.56 0.52 -10.87
N GLN A 47 23.27 0.00 -12.07
CA GLN A 47 23.39 0.71 -13.35
C GLN A 47 22.43 1.92 -13.49
N ASP A 48 21.34 1.96 -12.72
CA ASP A 48 20.38 3.06 -12.77
C ASP A 48 20.96 4.33 -12.09
N ASP A 49 22.09 4.22 -11.36
CA ASP A 49 22.77 5.32 -10.64
C ASP A 49 21.84 6.08 -9.65
N VAL A 50 20.83 5.39 -9.13
CA VAL A 50 19.85 5.93 -8.17
C VAL A 50 19.57 4.89 -7.08
N ASN A 51 19.59 5.32 -5.82
CA ASN A 51 19.33 4.47 -4.66
C ASN A 51 18.67 5.27 -3.52
N VAL A 52 18.45 4.65 -2.35
CA VAL A 52 17.76 5.29 -1.22
C VAL A 52 18.40 6.58 -0.70
N THR A 53 19.67 6.88 -0.99
CA THR A 53 20.28 8.13 -0.54
C THR A 53 19.64 9.37 -1.16
N VAL A 54 18.81 9.23 -2.20
CA VAL A 54 18.03 10.35 -2.77
C VAL A 54 17.21 11.11 -1.72
N TYR A 55 16.77 10.43 -0.66
CA TYR A 55 15.99 11.05 0.41
C TYR A 55 16.82 11.91 1.37
N SER A 56 18.12 12.12 1.12
CA SER A 56 18.97 12.88 2.06
C SER A 56 18.57 14.35 2.19
N SER A 57 17.95 14.93 1.16
CA SER A 57 17.29 16.23 1.20
C SER A 57 16.39 16.40 -0.02
N LEU A 58 15.41 17.30 0.04
CA LEU A 58 14.53 17.56 -1.10
C LEU A 58 15.29 18.02 -2.36
N LYS A 59 16.27 18.91 -2.19
CA LYS A 59 17.13 19.35 -3.30
C LYS A 59 17.93 18.18 -3.89
N HIS A 60 18.43 17.27 -3.05
CA HIS A 60 19.17 16.09 -3.52
C HIS A 60 18.25 15.12 -4.25
N TYR A 61 17.03 14.90 -3.76
CA TYR A 61 16.01 14.08 -4.42
C TYR A 61 15.77 14.56 -5.86
N VAL A 62 15.42 15.84 -6.02
CA VAL A 62 15.15 16.43 -7.35
C VAL A 62 16.37 16.28 -8.26
N LYS A 63 17.56 16.64 -7.77
CA LYS A 63 18.81 16.54 -8.53
C LYS A 63 19.09 15.12 -9.02
N MET A 64 18.95 14.11 -8.16
CA MET A 64 19.26 12.72 -8.52
C MET A 64 18.28 12.17 -9.54
N ILE A 65 16.99 12.47 -9.40
CA ILE A 65 15.97 12.06 -10.38
C ILE A 65 16.22 12.75 -11.73
N SER A 66 16.45 14.06 -11.75
CA SER A 66 16.78 14.78 -12.98
C SER A 66 18.02 14.22 -13.66
N ASN A 67 19.09 13.97 -12.90
CA ASN A 67 20.30 13.38 -13.44
C ASN A 67 20.06 11.98 -14.04
N GLY A 68 19.29 11.12 -13.36
CA GLY A 68 18.94 9.79 -13.87
C GLY A 68 18.21 9.86 -15.20
N ILE A 69 17.30 10.84 -15.35
CA ILE A 69 16.57 11.06 -16.61
C ILE A 69 17.48 11.61 -17.70
N THR A 70 18.28 12.64 -17.40
CA THR A 70 19.22 13.24 -18.37
C THR A 70 20.24 12.21 -18.88
N LYS A 71 20.72 11.32 -18.01
CA LYS A 71 21.63 10.22 -18.37
C LYS A 71 20.91 9.05 -19.07
N LYS A 72 19.58 9.08 -19.20
CA LYS A 72 18.75 7.98 -19.71
C LYS A 72 18.86 6.68 -18.91
N HIS A 73 19.26 6.78 -17.64
CA HIS A 73 19.23 5.66 -16.69
C HIS A 73 17.81 5.45 -16.16
N LEU A 74 17.00 6.52 -16.14
CA LEU A 74 15.56 6.50 -15.91
C LEU A 74 14.87 7.09 -17.14
N TYR A 75 13.80 6.47 -17.62
CA TYR A 75 12.91 7.04 -18.63
C TYR A 75 12.09 8.20 -18.05
N SER A 76 11.66 8.07 -16.79
CA SER A 76 10.82 9.06 -16.10
C SER A 76 11.01 8.99 -14.58
N PRO A 77 10.51 9.98 -13.81
CA PRO A 77 10.53 9.93 -12.35
C PRO A 77 9.83 8.68 -11.79
N SER A 78 8.86 8.13 -12.53
CA SER A 78 8.11 6.93 -12.17
C SER A 78 8.94 5.65 -12.21
N GLU A 79 10.15 5.67 -12.77
CA GLU A 79 11.07 4.53 -12.76
C GLU A 79 11.97 4.50 -11.52
N PHE A 80 11.92 5.52 -10.67
CA PHE A 80 12.50 5.41 -9.34
C PHE A 80 11.61 4.52 -8.46
N TYR A 81 12.17 3.36 -8.08
CA TYR A 81 11.58 2.34 -7.21
C TYR A 81 11.95 2.58 -5.75
N GLY A 82 11.63 3.77 -5.25
CA GLY A 82 11.72 4.10 -3.83
C GLY A 82 10.53 3.61 -3.01
N PRO A 83 10.72 3.34 -1.70
CA PRO A 83 9.64 2.90 -0.80
C PRO A 83 8.58 3.97 -0.50
N VAL A 84 8.93 5.24 -0.67
CA VAL A 84 8.03 6.39 -0.46
C VAL A 84 8.18 7.37 -1.62
N ARG A 85 7.08 7.78 -2.25
CA ARG A 85 7.10 8.79 -3.30
C ARG A 85 6.56 10.12 -2.79
N LEU A 86 7.21 11.19 -3.24
CA LEU A 86 6.71 12.55 -3.08
C LEU A 86 5.65 12.80 -4.15
N ARG A 87 4.54 13.43 -3.79
CA ARG A 87 3.40 13.68 -4.68
C ARG A 87 2.75 15.04 -4.40
N GLY A 88 1.82 15.42 -5.28
CA GLY A 88 1.04 16.65 -5.15
C GLY A 88 1.51 17.81 -6.01
N GLN A 89 2.47 17.59 -6.91
CA GLN A 89 2.88 18.59 -7.89
C GLN A 89 2.79 17.99 -9.28
N GLU A 90 2.48 18.83 -10.28
CA GLU A 90 2.47 18.43 -11.70
C GLU A 90 3.87 17.97 -12.13
N SER A 91 4.90 18.70 -11.70
CA SER A 91 6.30 18.35 -11.91
C SER A 91 7.03 18.13 -10.58
N TYR A 92 7.88 17.11 -10.54
CA TYR A 92 8.77 16.89 -9.40
C TYR A 92 9.80 18.01 -9.21
N LEU A 93 10.00 18.84 -10.23
CA LEU A 93 10.87 20.02 -10.19
C LEU A 93 10.27 21.15 -9.32
N ASP A 94 8.96 21.12 -9.09
CA ASP A 94 8.25 22.16 -8.33
C ASP A 94 8.26 21.92 -6.83
N TYR A 95 8.63 20.72 -6.36
CA TYR A 95 8.67 20.43 -4.92
C TYR A 95 9.49 21.43 -4.09
N PRO A 96 10.67 21.94 -4.53
CA PRO A 96 11.45 22.89 -3.75
C PRO A 96 10.76 24.25 -3.52
N SER A 97 9.86 24.67 -4.41
CA SER A 97 9.16 25.96 -4.32
C SER A 97 7.72 25.82 -3.82
N GLN A 98 7.01 24.76 -4.20
CA GLN A 98 5.60 24.56 -3.91
C GLN A 98 5.35 23.57 -2.75
N GLY A 99 6.39 22.86 -2.31
CA GLY A 99 6.29 21.84 -1.27
C GLY A 99 5.71 20.52 -1.77
N ILE A 100 5.54 19.58 -0.85
CA ILE A 100 4.99 18.24 -1.09
C ILE A 100 3.59 18.21 -0.48
N GLU A 101 2.56 17.88 -1.25
CA GLU A 101 1.18 17.82 -0.70
C GLU A 101 0.95 16.53 0.08
N TYR A 102 1.45 15.40 -0.42
CA TYR A 102 1.30 14.11 0.25
C TYR A 102 2.43 13.13 -0.08
N LEU A 103 2.54 12.10 0.76
CA LEU A 103 3.47 10.99 0.60
C LEU A 103 2.72 9.73 0.17
N GLU A 104 3.21 9.05 -0.85
CA GLU A 104 2.71 7.75 -1.29
C GLU A 104 3.64 6.64 -0.77
N PHE A 105 3.15 5.81 0.14
CA PHE A 105 3.89 4.66 0.67
C PHE A 105 3.65 3.42 -0.18
N ARG A 106 4.72 2.72 -0.57
CA ARG A 106 4.69 1.62 -1.54
C ARG A 106 5.20 0.30 -0.99
N VAL A 107 5.35 0.20 0.32
CA VAL A 107 6.02 -0.93 1.01
C VAL A 107 5.08 -2.09 1.32
N PHE A 108 3.81 -1.98 0.94
CA PHE A 108 2.78 -2.96 1.24
C PHE A 108 2.79 -4.09 0.21
N ASP A 109 2.88 -5.32 0.71
CA ASP A 109 2.48 -6.49 -0.07
C ASP A 109 0.94 -6.60 0.00
N ILE A 110 0.34 -7.20 -1.02
CA ILE A 110 -1.09 -7.51 -1.00
C ILE A 110 -1.30 -8.58 0.08
N ASN A 111 -2.13 -8.30 1.08
CA ASN A 111 -2.50 -9.27 2.09
C ASN A 111 -3.55 -10.24 1.51
N PRO A 112 -3.20 -11.51 1.26
CA PRO A 112 -4.11 -12.44 0.58
C PRO A 112 -5.25 -12.90 1.49
N PHE A 113 -5.20 -12.62 2.81
CA PHE A 113 -6.28 -12.95 3.73
C PHE A 113 -7.41 -11.92 3.71
N GLU A 114 -7.21 -10.77 3.05
CA GLU A 114 -8.15 -9.67 3.00
C GLU A 114 -8.72 -9.50 1.57
N PRO A 115 -10.05 -9.39 1.40
CA PRO A 115 -10.67 -9.31 0.07
C PRO A 115 -10.21 -8.08 -0.74
N ASN A 116 -9.89 -6.98 -0.05
CA ASN A 116 -9.38 -5.75 -0.65
C ASN A 116 -7.84 -5.68 -0.64
N GLY A 117 -7.15 -6.77 -0.28
CA GLY A 117 -5.69 -6.81 -0.18
C GLY A 117 -5.10 -6.07 1.04
N ILE A 118 -5.93 -5.42 1.86
CA ILE A 118 -5.55 -4.72 3.09
C ILE A 118 -6.75 -4.65 4.04
N SER A 119 -6.52 -4.73 5.36
CA SER A 119 -7.57 -4.63 6.38
C SER A 119 -7.68 -3.22 6.94
N SER A 120 -8.83 -2.89 7.53
CA SER A 120 -9.02 -1.64 8.29
C SER A 120 -8.06 -1.54 9.47
N GLU A 121 -7.73 -2.66 10.13
CA GLU A 121 -6.75 -2.71 11.21
C GLU A 121 -5.35 -2.35 10.73
N THR A 122 -4.94 -2.84 9.55
CA THR A 122 -3.68 -2.42 8.93
C THR A 122 -3.68 -0.92 8.65
N LEU A 123 -4.78 -0.34 8.16
CA LEU A 123 -4.87 1.11 7.93
C LEU A 123 -4.79 1.92 9.23
N ILE A 124 -5.46 1.47 10.30
CA ILE A 124 -5.37 2.08 11.63
C ILE A 124 -3.93 2.04 12.13
N PHE A 125 -3.29 0.88 12.06
CA PHE A 125 -1.88 0.73 12.41
C PHE A 125 -0.98 1.65 11.62
N LEU A 126 -1.13 1.72 10.30
CA LEU A 126 -0.30 2.56 9.44
C LEU A 126 -0.46 4.03 9.79
N LYS A 127 -1.70 4.51 9.97
CA LYS A 127 -1.95 5.89 10.39
C LYS A 127 -1.23 6.18 11.70
N THR A 128 -1.39 5.32 12.70
CA THR A 128 -0.76 5.47 14.01
C THR A 128 0.76 5.40 13.94
N TYR A 129 1.29 4.50 13.11
CA TYR A 129 2.72 4.35 12.89
C TYR A 129 3.34 5.60 12.26
N LEU A 130 2.73 6.14 11.23
CA LEU A 130 3.20 7.37 10.59
C LEU A 130 3.13 8.57 11.54
N LEU A 131 2.07 8.69 12.35
CA LEU A 131 1.98 9.71 13.39
C LEU A 131 3.07 9.55 14.45
N SER A 132 3.34 8.33 14.90
CA SER A 132 4.42 8.05 15.85
C SER A 132 5.79 8.39 15.29
N LEU A 133 6.04 8.09 14.01
CA LEU A 133 7.28 8.52 13.35
C LEU A 133 7.39 10.04 13.33
N PHE A 134 6.31 10.74 12.98
CA PHE A 134 6.28 12.20 12.95
C PHE A 134 6.59 12.82 14.33
N VAL A 135 5.96 12.33 15.40
CA VAL A 135 6.13 12.85 16.76
C VAL A 135 7.50 12.50 17.35
N ASN A 136 8.00 11.29 17.10
CA ASN A 136 9.25 10.79 17.71
C ASN A 136 10.44 10.86 16.73
N THR A 137 10.43 11.78 15.76
CA THR A 137 11.51 11.87 14.76
C THR A 137 12.84 12.23 15.43
N VAL A 138 13.86 11.42 15.17
CA VAL A 138 15.26 11.74 15.50
C VAL A 138 16.05 11.83 14.21
N GLU A 139 16.55 13.03 13.89
CA GLU A 139 17.39 13.20 12.71
C GLU A 139 18.77 12.59 12.93
N PRO A 140 19.23 11.68 12.04
CA PRO A 140 20.57 11.12 12.13
C PRO A 140 21.62 12.18 11.77
N GLN A 141 22.75 12.19 12.49
CA GLN A 141 23.89 13.05 12.17
C GLN A 141 24.38 12.89 10.72
N ASN A 142 24.36 11.66 10.19
CA ASN A 142 24.67 11.37 8.80
C ASN A 142 23.49 10.68 8.11
N MET A 143 22.65 11.48 7.47
CA MET A 143 21.44 11.01 6.77
C MET A 143 21.73 9.98 5.68
N ARG A 144 22.79 10.15 4.88
CA ARG A 144 23.12 9.22 3.79
C ARG A 144 23.52 7.85 4.31
N SER A 145 24.40 7.81 5.32
CA SER A 145 24.82 6.56 5.96
C SER A 145 23.63 5.85 6.61
N ALA A 146 22.79 6.60 7.34
CA ALA A 146 21.59 6.06 7.95
C ALA A 146 20.59 5.50 6.91
N LEU A 147 20.41 6.18 5.77
CA LEU A 147 19.54 5.73 4.68
C LEU A 147 20.04 4.40 4.11
N LYS A 148 21.34 4.30 3.83
CA LYS A 148 21.96 3.07 3.33
C LYS A 148 21.81 1.92 4.32
N LYS A 149 22.17 2.14 5.59
CA LYS A 149 21.96 1.13 6.65
C LYS A 149 20.50 0.69 6.74
N SER A 150 19.56 1.63 6.64
CA SER A 150 18.14 1.28 6.72
C SER A 150 17.62 0.47 5.54
N PHE A 151 18.25 0.60 4.37
CA PHE A 151 17.95 -0.24 3.21
C PHE A 151 18.46 -1.65 3.45
N ASP A 152 19.72 -1.79 3.92
CA ASP A 152 20.35 -3.07 4.23
C ASP A 152 19.62 -3.80 5.37
N ASP A 153 19.23 -3.09 6.43
CA ASP A 153 18.43 -3.64 7.53
C ASP A 153 17.08 -4.18 7.04
N ASN A 154 16.42 -3.44 6.15
CA ASN A 154 15.16 -3.89 5.58
C ASN A 154 15.36 -5.10 4.67
N ASP A 155 16.40 -5.12 3.85
CA ASP A 155 16.68 -6.24 2.96
C ASP A 155 16.89 -7.54 3.75
N ARG A 156 17.67 -7.45 4.84
CA ARG A 156 17.85 -8.54 5.80
C ARG A 156 16.52 -9.01 6.37
N VAL A 157 15.68 -8.11 6.89
CA VAL A 157 14.35 -8.48 7.44
C VAL A 157 13.44 -9.08 6.36
N ALA A 158 13.47 -8.56 5.14
CA ALA A 158 12.66 -9.05 4.02
C ALA A 158 13.01 -10.50 3.65
N LEU A 159 14.29 -10.87 3.74
CA LEU A 159 14.85 -12.17 3.38
C LEU A 159 14.93 -13.17 4.55
N GLU A 160 14.52 -12.79 5.75
CA GLU A 160 14.43 -13.71 6.88
C GLU A 160 13.35 -14.79 6.68
N SER A 161 13.55 -15.95 7.30
CA SER A 161 12.51 -16.97 7.40
C SER A 161 11.27 -16.45 8.15
N PRO A 162 10.04 -16.63 7.60
CA PRO A 162 8.81 -16.11 8.21
C PRO A 162 8.52 -16.62 9.61
N ASP A 163 8.93 -17.85 9.92
CA ASP A 163 8.65 -18.56 11.17
C ASP A 163 9.66 -18.25 12.28
N LYS A 164 10.69 -17.45 12.01
CA LYS A 164 11.72 -17.10 13.00
C LYS A 164 11.53 -15.68 13.52
N LYS A 165 12.04 -15.42 14.73
CA LYS A 165 12.17 -14.07 15.26
C LYS A 165 13.16 -13.27 14.42
N SER A 166 12.91 -11.98 14.26
CA SER A 166 13.76 -11.12 13.43
C SER A 166 15.04 -10.70 14.14
N CYS A 167 16.11 -10.52 13.39
CA CYS A 167 17.35 -9.92 13.89
C CYS A 167 17.17 -8.45 14.34
N MET A 168 16.06 -7.80 13.95
CA MET A 168 15.71 -6.42 14.32
C MET A 168 14.66 -6.38 15.46
N GLU A 169 14.45 -7.48 16.18
CA GLU A 169 13.43 -7.58 17.24
C GLU A 169 13.55 -6.45 18.28
N ALA A 170 14.76 -6.18 18.78
CA ALA A 170 14.97 -5.17 19.81
C ALA A 170 14.60 -3.77 19.31
N GLU A 171 14.95 -3.43 18.08
CA GLU A 171 14.59 -2.18 17.43
C GLU A 171 13.09 -2.06 17.18
N MET A 172 12.44 -3.15 16.77
CA MET A 172 10.98 -3.17 16.60
C MET A 172 10.26 -2.98 17.94
N ARG A 173 10.74 -3.57 19.03
CA ARG A 173 10.16 -3.35 20.37
C ARG A 173 10.30 -1.90 20.85
N LYS A 174 11.40 -1.22 20.49
CA LYS A 174 11.54 0.22 20.74
C LYS A 174 10.48 1.02 19.98
N LEU A 175 10.28 0.73 18.68
CA LEU A 175 9.24 1.38 17.88
C LEU A 175 7.82 1.10 18.42
N VAL A 176 7.54 -0.11 18.91
CA VAL A 176 6.28 -0.43 19.59
C VAL A 176 6.12 0.39 20.88
N THR A 177 7.20 0.59 21.63
CA THR A 177 7.17 1.43 22.83
C THR A 177 6.83 2.88 22.48
N ASP A 178 7.44 3.42 21.42
CA ASP A 178 7.15 4.78 20.94
C ASP A 178 5.71 4.90 20.40
N LEU A 179 5.22 3.87 19.71
CA LEU A 179 3.81 3.79 19.30
C LEU A 179 2.86 3.89 20.48
N ASN A 180 3.09 3.10 21.53
CA ASN A 180 2.28 3.10 22.74
C ASN A 180 2.29 4.46 23.44
N LYS A 181 3.45 5.12 23.50
CA LYS A 181 3.56 6.49 24.03
C LYS A 181 2.74 7.47 23.20
N THR A 182 2.86 7.42 21.87
CA THR A 182 2.12 8.32 20.97
C THR A 182 0.61 8.13 21.10
N VAL A 183 0.10 6.89 21.14
CA VAL A 183 -1.35 6.69 21.27
C VAL A 183 -1.89 7.07 22.63
N THR A 184 -1.09 6.92 23.68
CA THR A 184 -1.44 7.41 25.02
C THR A 184 -1.49 8.94 25.04
N MET A 185 -0.49 9.60 24.46
CA MET A 185 -0.43 11.06 24.36
C MET A 185 -1.60 11.65 23.57
N LEU A 186 -2.04 10.95 22.52
CA LEU A 186 -3.16 11.37 21.66
C LEU A 186 -4.54 10.99 22.19
N ASP A 187 -4.62 10.35 23.37
CA ASP A 187 -5.87 9.81 23.93
C ASP A 187 -6.65 8.97 22.89
N ALA A 188 -5.93 8.07 22.22
CA ALA A 188 -6.50 7.26 21.15
C ALA A 188 -7.57 6.30 21.67
N SER A 189 -8.51 5.92 20.81
CA SER A 189 -9.57 4.97 21.19
C SER A 189 -9.02 3.57 21.50
N ASP A 190 -9.79 2.80 22.28
CA ASP A 190 -9.48 1.39 22.60
C ASP A 190 -9.19 0.54 21.36
N GLN A 191 -9.87 0.81 20.24
CA GLN A 191 -9.64 0.12 18.98
C GLN A 191 -8.19 0.26 18.51
N VAL A 192 -7.59 1.45 18.65
CA VAL A 192 -6.20 1.70 18.26
C VAL A 192 -5.23 0.91 19.16
N PHE A 193 -5.46 0.92 20.48
CA PHE A 193 -4.67 0.15 21.43
C PHE A 193 -4.74 -1.36 21.13
N GLN A 194 -5.93 -1.90 20.85
CA GLN A 194 -6.10 -3.31 20.49
C GLN A 194 -5.37 -3.68 19.19
N VAL A 195 -5.34 -2.79 18.20
CA VAL A 195 -4.58 -2.99 16.96
C VAL A 195 -3.07 -3.04 17.25
N ILE A 196 -2.53 -2.09 18.03
CA ILE A 196 -1.10 -2.09 18.38
C ILE A 196 -0.73 -3.36 19.16
N GLN A 197 -1.53 -3.77 20.13
CA GLN A 197 -1.29 -4.99 20.90
C GLN A 197 -1.25 -6.24 20.01
N ARG A 198 -2.17 -6.36 19.04
CA ARG A 198 -2.20 -7.49 18.11
C ARG A 198 -0.99 -7.54 17.20
N ILE A 199 -0.56 -6.40 16.68
CA ILE A 199 0.64 -6.33 15.83
C ILE A 199 1.88 -6.63 16.65
N SER A 200 1.98 -6.08 17.86
CA SER A 200 3.12 -6.31 18.76
C SER A 200 3.29 -7.79 19.12
N ARG A 201 2.20 -8.54 19.26
CA ARG A 201 2.25 -10.01 19.49
C ARG A 201 2.95 -10.76 18.36
N MET A 202 2.92 -10.26 17.13
CA MET A 202 3.61 -10.90 16.00
C MET A 202 5.14 -10.86 16.13
N ILE A 203 5.71 -10.01 17.01
CA ILE A 203 7.15 -10.04 17.31
C ILE A 203 7.50 -11.33 18.08
N ASP A 204 6.66 -11.71 19.04
CA ASP A 204 6.83 -12.93 19.84
C ASP A 204 6.39 -14.19 19.10
N HIS A 205 5.41 -14.03 18.21
CA HIS A 205 4.77 -15.09 17.43
C HIS A 205 4.86 -14.78 15.91
N PRO A 206 6.03 -14.97 15.27
CA PRO A 206 6.23 -14.67 13.85
C PRO A 206 5.27 -15.40 12.92
N GLU A 207 4.77 -16.58 13.32
CA GLU A 207 3.75 -17.35 12.63
C GLU A 207 2.43 -16.61 12.43
N LEU A 208 2.17 -15.55 13.21
CA LEU A 208 0.98 -14.70 13.08
C LEU A 208 1.13 -13.61 12.02
N THR A 209 2.35 -13.33 11.55
CA THR A 209 2.59 -12.39 10.44
C THR A 209 1.96 -12.93 9.15
N PRO A 210 1.60 -12.09 8.15
CA PRO A 210 1.04 -12.58 6.90
C PRO A 210 1.93 -13.61 6.19
N SER A 211 3.24 -13.36 6.13
CA SER A 211 4.21 -14.32 5.59
C SER A 211 4.34 -15.59 6.43
N GLY A 212 4.31 -15.49 7.76
CA GLY A 212 4.31 -16.64 8.67
C GLY A 212 3.07 -17.53 8.50
N ARG A 213 1.91 -16.92 8.28
CA ARG A 213 0.66 -17.64 7.96
C ARG A 213 0.72 -18.27 6.58
N LEU A 214 1.26 -17.56 5.58
CA LEU A 214 1.37 -18.07 4.23
C LEU A 214 2.32 -19.26 4.13
N SER A 215 3.45 -19.24 4.85
CA SER A 215 4.40 -20.35 4.82
C SER A 215 3.77 -21.66 5.32
N GLN A 216 2.82 -21.60 6.25
CA GLN A 216 2.07 -22.78 6.72
C GLN A 216 1.05 -23.32 5.72
N LEU A 217 0.66 -22.53 4.72
CA LEU A 217 -0.35 -22.88 3.71
C LEU A 217 0.25 -23.41 2.41
N MET A 218 1.58 -23.39 2.29
CA MET A 218 2.26 -23.86 1.09
C MET A 218 2.13 -25.37 0.94
N VAL A 219 1.96 -25.81 -0.31
CA VAL A 219 2.00 -27.23 -0.68
C VAL A 219 3.03 -27.38 -1.78
N ASN A 220 4.03 -28.24 -1.58
CA ASN A 220 5.10 -28.49 -2.56
C ASN A 220 5.78 -27.20 -3.05
N ASN A 221 6.12 -26.28 -2.14
CA ASN A 221 6.72 -24.98 -2.43
C ASN A 221 5.90 -24.08 -3.39
N SER A 222 4.58 -24.19 -3.35
CA SER A 222 3.67 -23.36 -4.13
C SER A 222 2.52 -22.83 -3.26
N LEU A 223 2.14 -21.58 -3.52
CA LEU A 223 0.95 -20.92 -2.97
C LEU A 223 -0.17 -20.84 -4.00
N GLN A 224 0.04 -21.30 -5.24
CA GLN A 224 -0.95 -21.24 -6.32
C GLN A 224 -2.30 -21.83 -5.89
N LYS A 225 -2.31 -23.01 -5.25
CA LYS A 225 -3.55 -23.65 -4.78
C LYS A 225 -4.30 -22.76 -3.80
N PHE A 226 -3.60 -22.24 -2.78
CA PHE A 226 -4.19 -21.32 -1.80
C PHE A 226 -4.70 -20.05 -2.49
N GLY A 227 -3.90 -19.41 -3.34
CA GLY A 227 -4.27 -18.20 -4.06
C GLY A 227 -5.52 -18.38 -4.93
N SER A 228 -5.62 -19.49 -5.67
CA SER A 228 -6.81 -19.80 -6.47
C SER A 228 -8.05 -20.04 -5.61
N GLN A 229 -7.92 -20.79 -4.51
CA GLN A 229 -9.02 -21.02 -3.57
C GLN A 229 -9.50 -19.72 -2.93
N GLN A 230 -8.58 -18.85 -2.54
CA GLN A 230 -8.87 -17.56 -1.92
C GLN A 230 -9.55 -16.60 -2.89
N ALA A 231 -9.10 -16.55 -4.15
CA ALA A 231 -9.73 -15.76 -5.21
C ALA A 231 -11.15 -16.25 -5.50
N LEU A 232 -11.37 -17.56 -5.60
CA LEU A 232 -12.71 -18.14 -5.78
C LEU A 232 -13.63 -17.81 -4.59
N LYS A 233 -13.11 -17.94 -3.36
CA LYS A 233 -13.84 -17.56 -2.15
C LYS A 233 -14.25 -16.09 -2.17
N PHE A 234 -13.33 -15.17 -2.46
CA PHE A 234 -13.65 -13.74 -2.54
C PHE A 234 -14.66 -13.43 -3.64
N LYS A 235 -14.54 -14.05 -4.81
CA LYS A 235 -15.52 -13.91 -5.90
C LYS A 235 -16.90 -14.40 -5.49
N GLN A 236 -17.00 -15.58 -4.88
CA GLN A 236 -18.27 -16.15 -4.40
C GLN A 236 -18.90 -15.29 -3.30
N THR A 237 -18.10 -14.88 -2.30
CA THR A 237 -18.58 -13.97 -1.26
C THR A 237 -19.13 -12.69 -1.86
N ARG A 238 -18.44 -12.08 -2.83
CA ARG A 238 -18.90 -10.86 -3.49
C ARG A 238 -20.17 -11.09 -4.32
N ALA A 239 -20.25 -12.18 -5.08
CA ALA A 239 -21.39 -12.51 -5.92
C ALA A 239 -22.67 -12.79 -5.11
N ASN A 240 -22.53 -13.32 -3.89
CA ASN A 240 -23.66 -13.63 -3.00
C ASN A 240 -24.12 -12.44 -2.15
N GLN A 241 -23.49 -11.26 -2.27
CA GLN A 241 -23.95 -10.06 -1.54
C GLN A 241 -25.14 -9.42 -2.26
N PRO A 242 -26.27 -9.17 -1.57
CA PRO A 242 -27.45 -8.55 -2.18
C PRO A 242 -27.20 -7.07 -2.53
N THR A 243 -26.31 -6.41 -1.78
CA THR A 243 -25.96 -5.00 -1.98
C THR A 243 -24.91 -4.85 -3.07
N VAL A 244 -25.19 -4.05 -4.10
CA VAL A 244 -24.31 -3.81 -5.26
C VAL A 244 -23.02 -3.09 -4.85
N LEU A 245 -23.11 -2.12 -3.95
CA LEU A 245 -21.98 -1.40 -3.37
C LEU A 245 -22.13 -1.35 -1.84
N PRO A 246 -21.49 -2.26 -1.07
CA PRO A 246 -21.65 -2.32 0.38
C PRO A 246 -21.31 -1.04 1.12
N ALA A 247 -20.35 -0.26 0.62
CA ALA A 247 -19.98 1.04 1.18
C ALA A 247 -21.09 2.10 1.05
N LEU A 248 -22.11 1.83 0.22
CA LEU A 248 -23.26 2.68 -0.06
C LEU A 248 -24.58 1.95 0.25
N ALA A 249 -24.56 1.04 1.24
CA ALA A 249 -25.74 0.24 1.60
C ALA A 249 -26.97 1.08 1.99
N ASP A 250 -26.77 2.30 2.48
CA ASP A 250 -27.83 3.24 2.84
C ASP A 250 -28.54 3.88 1.62
N TYR A 251 -28.04 3.67 0.41
CA TYR A 251 -28.61 4.19 -0.83
C TYR A 251 -29.48 3.13 -1.53
N SER A 252 -30.47 3.60 -2.31
CA SER A 252 -31.30 2.71 -3.12
C SER A 252 -30.47 1.90 -4.13
N ASN A 253 -30.99 0.74 -4.54
CA ASN A 253 -30.31 -0.11 -5.51
C ASN A 253 -30.02 0.63 -6.83
N GLY A 254 -30.97 1.45 -7.32
CA GLY A 254 -30.77 2.30 -8.50
C GLY A 254 -29.59 3.26 -8.37
N VAL A 255 -29.40 3.90 -7.20
CA VAL A 255 -28.26 4.77 -6.94
C VAL A 255 -26.95 3.99 -6.87
N GLN A 256 -26.96 2.80 -6.27
CA GLN A 256 -25.77 1.94 -6.23
C GLN A 256 -25.39 1.46 -7.64
N GLN A 257 -26.36 1.11 -8.49
CA GLN A 257 -26.14 0.73 -9.89
C GLN A 257 -25.62 1.90 -10.73
N LEU A 258 -26.15 3.11 -10.52
CA LEU A 258 -25.61 4.34 -11.12
C LEU A 258 -24.12 4.50 -10.78
N ILE A 259 -23.77 4.48 -9.49
CA ILE A 259 -22.38 4.69 -9.07
C ILE A 259 -21.47 3.56 -9.56
N LYS A 260 -21.95 2.30 -9.56
CA LYS A 260 -21.22 1.18 -10.16
C LYS A 260 -20.92 1.44 -11.64
N LEU A 261 -21.93 1.84 -12.42
CA LEU A 261 -21.75 2.16 -13.84
C LEU A 261 -20.74 3.29 -14.04
N LEU A 262 -20.85 4.38 -13.27
CA LEU A 262 -19.91 5.51 -13.34
C LEU A 262 -18.46 5.07 -13.07
N ILE A 263 -18.24 4.17 -12.10
CA ILE A 263 -16.93 3.56 -11.84
C ILE A 263 -16.46 2.74 -13.05
N GLU A 264 -17.33 1.89 -13.61
CA GLU A 264 -17.01 1.01 -14.74
C GLU A 264 -16.60 1.78 -16.01
N ILE A 265 -17.25 2.93 -16.27
CA ILE A 265 -16.97 3.78 -17.44
C ILE A 265 -15.95 4.91 -17.16
N GLY A 266 -15.41 4.98 -15.94
CA GLY A 266 -14.38 5.98 -15.57
C GLY A 266 -14.89 7.41 -15.40
N VAL A 267 -16.19 7.62 -15.18
CA VAL A 267 -16.75 8.93 -14.82
C VAL A 267 -16.46 9.23 -13.34
N LYS A 268 -15.86 10.38 -13.07
CA LYS A 268 -15.60 10.83 -11.71
C LYS A 268 -16.94 11.17 -11.04
N TYR A 269 -17.09 10.80 -9.78
CA TYR A 269 -18.26 11.19 -9.00
C TYR A 269 -17.85 11.72 -7.62
N LYS A 270 -18.69 12.60 -7.07
CA LYS A 270 -18.56 13.13 -5.72
C LYS A 270 -19.96 13.26 -5.11
N LEU A 271 -20.19 12.58 -3.99
CA LEU A 271 -21.39 12.81 -3.17
C LEU A 271 -21.28 14.19 -2.53
N ILE A 272 -22.17 15.10 -2.93
CA ILE A 272 -22.24 16.48 -2.40
C ILE A 272 -23.12 16.53 -1.16
N SER A 273 -24.18 15.72 -1.13
CA SER A 273 -25.04 15.51 0.03
C SER A 273 -25.69 14.12 -0.04
N LYS A 274 -26.53 13.77 0.95
CA LYS A 274 -27.28 12.51 0.94
C LYS A 274 -28.12 12.31 -0.33
N ASN A 275 -28.57 13.40 -0.97
CA ASN A 275 -29.45 13.33 -2.14
C ASN A 275 -28.83 13.90 -3.43
N LYS A 276 -27.57 14.35 -3.41
CA LYS A 276 -26.94 14.97 -4.58
C LYS A 276 -25.60 14.34 -4.92
N LEU A 277 -25.46 13.98 -6.18
CA LEU A 277 -24.23 13.42 -6.76
C LEU A 277 -23.74 14.35 -7.87
N GLN A 278 -22.50 14.80 -7.76
CA GLN A 278 -21.83 15.49 -8.84
C GLN A 278 -21.06 14.46 -9.67
N VAL A 279 -21.18 14.52 -10.99
CA VAL A 279 -20.47 13.64 -11.93
C VAL A 279 -19.70 14.46 -12.94
N SER A 280 -18.51 14.00 -13.34
CA SER A 280 -17.72 14.67 -14.35
C SER A 280 -16.82 13.75 -15.17
N PHE A 281 -16.68 14.08 -16.45
CA PHE A 281 -15.77 13.44 -17.38
C PHE A 281 -15.24 14.50 -18.36
N GLU A 282 -13.92 14.62 -18.48
CA GLU A 282 -13.25 15.70 -19.22
C GLU A 282 -13.79 17.09 -18.82
N ASN A 283 -14.36 17.82 -19.77
CA ASN A 283 -14.92 19.16 -19.57
C ASN A 283 -16.41 19.16 -19.20
N HIS A 284 -17.05 17.99 -19.14
CA HIS A 284 -18.47 17.85 -18.83
C HIS A 284 -18.68 17.61 -17.34
N LYS A 285 -19.65 18.32 -16.77
CA LYS A 285 -19.98 18.25 -15.35
C LYS A 285 -21.49 18.39 -15.16
N TYR A 286 -22.06 17.46 -14.41
CA TYR A 286 -23.51 17.42 -14.12
C TYR A 286 -23.75 17.19 -12.63
N GLU A 287 -24.94 17.58 -12.17
CA GLU A 287 -25.46 17.19 -10.86
C GLU A 287 -26.70 16.32 -11.04
N ILE A 288 -26.75 15.25 -10.28
CA ILE A 288 -27.83 14.26 -10.28
C ILE A 288 -28.52 14.32 -8.92
N ASP A 289 -29.83 14.52 -8.93
CA ASP A 289 -30.69 14.30 -7.76
C ASP A 289 -30.92 12.80 -7.58
N LEU A 290 -30.34 12.24 -6.52
CA LEU A 290 -30.39 10.81 -6.22
C LEU A 290 -31.79 10.32 -5.90
N SER A 291 -32.72 11.21 -5.50
CA SER A 291 -34.12 10.84 -5.28
C SER A 291 -34.85 10.49 -6.58
N SER A 292 -34.34 10.95 -7.73
CA SER A 292 -34.88 10.67 -9.06
C SER A 292 -34.31 9.41 -9.71
N VAL A 293 -33.28 8.81 -9.12
CA VAL A 293 -32.54 7.67 -9.70
C VAL A 293 -33.24 6.36 -9.34
N THR A 294 -33.54 5.57 -10.37
CA THR A 294 -34.19 4.27 -10.28
C THR A 294 -33.43 3.23 -11.09
N GLU A 295 -33.71 1.95 -10.85
CA GLU A 295 -33.11 0.85 -11.64
C GLU A 295 -33.50 0.90 -13.12
N ALA A 296 -34.61 1.55 -13.47
CA ALA A 296 -35.09 1.65 -14.84
C ALA A 296 -34.48 2.82 -15.63
N ASN A 297 -33.91 3.84 -14.96
CA ASN A 297 -33.50 5.07 -15.65
C ASN A 297 -32.00 5.39 -15.57
N PHE A 298 -31.24 4.80 -14.62
CA PHE A 298 -29.86 5.23 -14.36
C PHE A 298 -28.96 5.10 -15.59
N GLU A 299 -29.13 4.04 -16.39
CA GLU A 299 -28.31 3.80 -17.58
C GLU A 299 -28.61 4.82 -18.68
N ASN A 300 -29.89 5.03 -19.02
CA ASN A 300 -30.30 6.00 -20.04
C ASN A 300 -29.91 7.43 -19.64
N GLN A 301 -30.05 7.79 -18.36
CA GLN A 301 -29.60 9.08 -17.86
C GLN A 301 -28.09 9.24 -18.05
N THR A 302 -27.30 8.22 -17.70
CA THR A 302 -25.83 8.23 -17.85
C THR A 302 -25.41 8.32 -19.32
N ARG A 303 -26.04 7.55 -20.22
CA ARG A 303 -25.81 7.62 -21.67
C ARG A 303 -26.14 8.99 -22.26
N THR A 304 -27.17 9.65 -21.74
CA THR A 304 -27.51 11.02 -22.16
C THR A 304 -26.47 12.04 -21.72
N MET A 305 -25.93 11.90 -20.51
CA MET A 305 -24.89 12.80 -19.99
C MET A 305 -23.51 12.55 -20.62
N PHE A 306 -23.19 11.30 -20.94
CA PHE A 306 -21.87 10.89 -21.44
C PHE A 306 -21.99 9.92 -22.63
N PRO A 307 -22.58 10.34 -23.76
CA PRO A 307 -22.80 9.44 -24.91
C PRO A 307 -21.49 8.90 -25.50
N GLN A 308 -20.38 9.61 -25.34
CA GLN A 308 -19.06 9.22 -25.85
C GLN A 308 -18.40 8.05 -25.12
N LEU A 309 -18.96 7.59 -24.00
CA LEU A 309 -18.40 6.51 -23.18
C LEU A 309 -19.04 5.14 -23.43
N PHE A 310 -19.96 5.06 -24.38
CA PHE A 310 -20.74 3.87 -24.70
C PHE A 310 -20.67 3.53 -26.19
#